data_AF-A0A7S0KQZ2-F1
#
_entry.id   AF-A0A7S0KQZ2-F1
#
_cell.length_a   1.000
_cell.length_b   1.000
_cell.length_c   1.000
_cell.angle_alpha   90.00
_cell.angle_beta   90.00
_cell.angle_gamma   90.00
#
_symmetry.space_group_name_H-M   'P 1'
#
loop_
_entity.id
_entity.type
_entity.pdbx_description
1 polymer ?
#
loop_
_entity_poly.entity_id
_entity_poly.type
_entity_poly.pdbx_seq_one_letter_code
_entity_poly.pdbx_strand_id
1 'polypeptide(L)'
;MNDALRAEAAEASAAAADLLAALADSHLAATVRGDATVGALFFEAPLKGVKSLCTVLGMTKDRPAEQRFKPVAAKSRLVGVGDEESAIGCGLRSEHVEMVRGMCAAANTAEGFSALVSVALSCGTNVVRGARYTVGVDGDVACAVDDTVVNPAAPSVWAMTPKSTPENPTKDEPWMYCLSRGRARAEKMPPFGYAGPLRPYPIMTPRNPLHLRDLPPNVPVTDYYEDAEPTSEIESKQQQMTVQYKPGQIDVLRKCCQVARGALDATIRAARPGVTTEELDKICHAYITAHGGYPSPLNYYNFPKSCCTSVNEVICHGVPDARPLQSGDILNVDVTAYIYGYHGDLNETVLIGDVDDESKHLCMTAYKCLQRGIETVKPGTRYRDIGEEVTKLATQRKCSVVKSYCGHGIGTLFHCAPNIPHYAKNKAVGSMKEGHVFTIEPMINAGDWRDETWPDGWTAVTRDGKRSAQYEHTMVVTADGVEILTRRNEDSPRVFPWTEEESEGLVPGS
;
A
#
# COMPACT_ATOMS: atom_id res chain seq x y z
N MET A 1 -2.69 15.65 2.94
CA MET A 1 -1.84 15.63 4.15
C MET A 1 -2.35 16.68 5.13
N ASN A 2 -2.61 16.32 6.38
CA ASN A 2 -3.03 17.29 7.39
C ASN A 2 -1.87 18.23 7.80
N ASP A 3 -2.16 19.35 8.46
CA ASP A 3 -1.15 20.36 8.78
C ASP A 3 -0.11 19.86 9.80
N ALA A 4 -0.50 18.96 10.69
CA ALA A 4 0.41 18.33 11.65
C ALA A 4 1.50 17.52 10.94
N LEU A 5 1.12 16.69 9.97
CA LEU A 5 2.05 15.88 9.19
C LEU A 5 2.91 16.75 8.27
N ARG A 6 2.39 17.88 7.76
CA ARG A 6 3.21 18.84 7.00
C ARG A 6 4.29 19.47 7.87
N ALA A 7 3.94 19.84 9.10
CA ALA A 7 4.89 20.37 10.07
C ALA A 7 5.94 19.32 10.45
N GLU A 8 5.51 18.07 10.70
CA GLU A 8 6.41 16.96 10.98
C GLU A 8 7.38 16.70 9.80
N ALA A 9 6.88 16.69 8.57
CA ALA A 9 7.71 16.51 7.38
C ALA A 9 8.72 17.65 7.19
N ALA A 10 8.31 18.90 7.43
CA ALA A 10 9.22 20.05 7.37
C ALA A 10 10.31 19.97 8.45
N GLU A 11 9.94 19.59 9.67
CA GLU A 11 10.87 19.40 10.78
C GLU A 11 11.83 18.24 10.53
N ALA A 12 11.33 17.12 10.01
CA ALA A 12 12.13 15.97 9.60
C ALA A 12 13.12 16.33 8.50
N SER A 13 12.68 17.13 7.54
CA SER A 13 13.52 17.64 6.46
C SER A 13 14.66 18.53 6.96
N ALA A 14 14.36 19.44 7.88
CA ALA A 14 15.36 20.31 8.52
C ALA A 14 16.36 19.49 9.35
N ALA A 15 15.88 18.56 10.18
CA ALA A 15 16.75 17.71 10.99
C ALA A 15 17.68 16.82 10.15
N ALA A 16 17.20 16.33 8.99
CA ALA A 16 18.03 15.59 8.04
C ALA A 16 19.13 16.47 7.43
N ALA A 17 18.79 17.71 7.05
CA ALA A 17 19.75 18.67 6.52
C ALA A 17 20.81 19.04 7.58
N ASP A 18 20.40 19.27 8.83
CA ASP A 18 21.31 19.56 9.95
C ASP A 18 22.29 18.39 10.20
N LEU A 19 21.78 17.14 10.18
CA LEU A 19 22.62 15.96 10.32
C LEU A 19 23.61 15.82 9.16
N LEU A 20 23.17 16.01 7.92
CA LEU A 20 24.06 15.95 6.74
C LEU A 20 25.12 17.06 6.79
N ALA A 21 24.76 18.28 7.20
CA ALA A 21 25.74 19.35 7.39
C ALA A 21 26.77 18.98 8.48
N ALA A 22 26.33 18.36 9.57
CA ALA A 22 27.21 17.93 10.67
C ALA A 22 28.14 16.76 10.29
N LEU A 23 27.86 16.03 9.20
CA LEU A 23 28.66 14.89 8.73
C LEU A 23 29.86 15.28 7.84
N ALA A 24 30.08 16.59 7.59
CA ALA A 24 31.23 17.09 6.85
C ALA A 24 32.55 16.92 7.66
N ASP A 25 33.09 15.70 7.67
CA ASP A 25 34.26 15.32 8.49
C ASP A 25 35.34 14.55 7.71
N SER A 26 36.60 14.93 7.97
CA SER A 26 37.82 14.37 7.35
C SER A 26 38.10 12.90 7.70
N HIS A 27 37.70 12.41 8.88
CA HIS A 27 37.88 11.01 9.29
C HIS A 27 36.82 10.10 8.65
N LEU A 28 35.59 10.57 8.53
CA LEU A 28 34.54 9.88 7.77
C LEU A 28 34.98 9.72 6.30
N ALA A 29 35.48 10.81 5.69
CA ALA A 29 36.10 10.77 4.36
C ALA A 29 37.24 9.75 4.27
N ALA A 30 38.15 9.69 5.26
CA ALA A 30 39.26 8.74 5.26
C ALA A 30 38.82 7.28 5.39
N THR A 31 37.75 7.02 6.16
CA THR A 31 37.16 5.67 6.32
C THR A 31 36.52 5.20 5.03
N VAL A 32 35.78 6.09 4.33
CA VAL A 32 35.19 5.78 3.02
C VAL A 32 36.27 5.62 1.94
N ARG A 33 37.29 6.49 1.91
CA ARG A 33 38.44 6.38 0.98
C ARG A 33 39.28 5.12 1.16
N GLY A 34 39.37 4.60 2.39
CA GLY A 34 40.18 3.43 2.74
C GLY A 34 39.56 2.09 2.33
N ASP A 35 38.29 2.09 1.97
CA ASP A 35 37.54 0.91 1.55
C ASP A 35 37.15 1.11 0.07
N ALA A 36 37.99 0.59 -0.84
CA ALA A 36 37.97 0.91 -2.28
C ALA A 36 36.69 0.49 -3.04
N THR A 37 35.63 0.09 -2.33
CA THR A 37 34.38 -0.46 -2.84
C THR A 37 33.12 0.13 -2.19
N VAL A 38 33.19 1.24 -1.45
CA VAL A 38 32.04 1.78 -0.68
C VAL A 38 31.49 3.09 -1.25
N GLY A 39 30.35 2.98 -1.92
CA GLY A 39 29.37 4.00 -2.27
C GLY A 39 28.47 4.41 -1.10
N ALA A 40 27.49 5.26 -1.39
CA ALA A 40 26.89 6.21 -0.46
C ALA A 40 26.47 5.65 0.93
N LEU A 41 26.66 6.46 1.96
CA LEU A 41 26.21 6.19 3.33
C LEU A 41 24.69 6.41 3.44
N PHE A 42 23.93 5.49 4.03
CA PHE A 42 22.48 5.67 4.27
C PHE A 42 22.15 5.64 5.77
N PHE A 43 21.28 6.54 6.23
CA PHE A 43 20.77 6.58 7.60
C PHE A 43 19.24 6.54 7.58
N GLU A 44 18.61 5.47 8.04
CA GLU A 44 17.17 5.47 8.36
C GLU A 44 16.96 5.54 9.87
N ALA A 45 16.23 6.55 10.34
CA ALA A 45 15.92 6.71 11.75
C ALA A 45 14.64 7.52 11.98
N PRO A 46 13.95 7.35 13.13
CA PRO A 46 12.89 8.27 13.54
C PRO A 46 13.47 9.67 13.80
N LEU A 47 12.64 10.70 13.68
CA LEU A 47 13.02 12.11 13.88
C LEU A 47 13.83 12.36 15.17
N LYS A 48 13.39 11.77 16.29
CA LYS A 48 14.11 11.86 17.57
C LYS A 48 15.52 11.28 17.50
N GLY A 49 15.70 10.17 16.78
CA GLY A 49 17.00 9.53 16.55
C GLY A 49 17.93 10.44 15.75
N VAL A 50 17.43 11.02 14.65
CA VAL A 50 18.17 11.97 13.80
C VAL A 50 18.63 13.19 14.61
N LYS A 51 17.72 13.81 15.38
CA LYS A 51 18.06 14.95 16.25
C LYS A 51 19.09 14.61 17.33
N SER A 52 18.97 13.42 17.92
CA SER A 52 19.92 12.93 18.93
C SER A 52 21.31 12.72 18.32
N LEU A 53 21.38 12.15 17.11
CA LEU A 53 22.62 11.97 16.36
C LEU A 53 23.28 13.32 16.04
N CYS A 54 22.52 14.28 15.51
CA CYS A 54 23.02 15.63 15.22
C CYS A 54 23.57 16.31 16.49
N THR A 55 22.89 16.16 17.62
CA THR A 55 23.32 16.73 18.91
C THR A 55 24.62 16.08 19.40
N VAL A 56 24.74 14.75 19.32
CA VAL A 56 25.96 14.02 19.72
C VAL A 56 27.16 14.42 18.86
N LEU A 57 26.97 14.56 17.55
CA LEU A 57 28.01 15.02 16.63
C LEU A 57 28.42 16.48 16.92
N GLY A 58 27.47 17.35 17.29
CA GLY A 58 27.77 18.74 17.67
C GLY A 58 28.45 18.90 19.04
N MET A 59 28.18 18.00 20.00
CA MET A 59 28.73 18.08 21.37
C MET A 59 30.13 17.51 21.52
N THR A 60 30.55 16.61 20.62
CA THR A 60 31.84 15.94 20.71
C THR A 60 32.80 16.53 19.67
N LYS A 61 33.89 17.17 20.12
CA LYS A 61 35.04 17.46 19.24
C LYS A 61 35.80 16.18 18.85
N ASP A 62 35.57 15.09 19.58
CA ASP A 62 36.19 13.78 19.39
C ASP A 62 35.26 12.77 18.72
N ARG A 63 35.77 12.21 17.63
CA ARG A 63 35.07 11.58 16.50
C ARG A 63 34.55 10.16 16.81
N PRO A 64 33.40 9.70 16.28
CA PRO A 64 32.90 8.37 16.59
C PRO A 64 33.38 7.29 15.61
N ALA A 65 33.93 6.20 16.15
CA ALA A 65 34.00 4.91 15.44
C ALA A 65 32.58 4.32 15.28
N GLU A 66 32.36 3.45 14.28
CA GLU A 66 31.07 2.82 13.94
C GLU A 66 30.32 2.26 15.17
N GLN A 67 31.05 1.70 16.14
CA GLN A 67 30.51 1.14 17.38
C GLN A 67 29.83 2.20 18.30
N ARG A 68 30.09 3.49 18.12
CA ARG A 68 29.49 4.59 18.90
C ARG A 68 28.11 5.03 18.42
N PHE A 69 27.67 4.62 17.23
CA PHE A 69 26.32 4.93 16.74
C PHE A 69 25.26 4.00 17.35
N LYS A 70 25.63 2.74 17.61
CA LYS A 70 24.74 1.70 18.17
C LYS A 70 24.05 2.07 19.51
N PRO A 71 24.68 2.78 20.47
CA PRO A 71 24.03 3.14 21.73
C PRO A 71 23.03 4.30 21.64
N VAL A 72 23.15 5.18 20.64
CA VAL A 72 22.31 6.39 20.48
C VAL A 72 21.20 6.15 19.45
N ALA A 73 21.47 5.30 18.47
CA ALA A 73 20.55 4.91 17.42
C ALA A 73 20.58 3.38 17.27
N ALA A 74 19.86 2.68 18.15
CA ALA A 74 19.92 1.23 18.32
C ALA A 74 19.63 0.37 17.05
N LYS A 75 19.12 0.95 15.95
CA LYS A 75 19.12 0.28 14.64
C LYS A 75 19.42 1.20 13.43
N SER A 76 20.19 2.28 13.61
CA SER A 76 20.74 3.01 12.44
C SER A 76 21.71 2.07 11.72
N ARG A 77 21.48 1.81 10.43
CA ARG A 77 22.23 0.83 9.64
C ARG A 77 23.10 1.53 8.61
N LEU A 78 24.40 1.24 8.60
CA LEU A 78 25.31 1.60 7.51
C LEU A 78 24.98 0.69 6.32
N VAL A 79 24.52 1.25 5.20
CA VAL A 79 24.25 0.48 3.98
C VAL A 79 25.35 0.79 2.97
N GLY A 80 26.05 -0.24 2.48
CA GLY A 80 27.09 -0.12 1.44
C GLY A 80 26.56 -0.52 0.04
N VAL A 81 27.39 -0.37 -1.00
CA VAL A 81 27.04 -0.61 -2.43
C VAL A 81 26.44 -1.99 -2.72
N GLY A 82 26.84 -3.01 -1.96
CA GLY A 82 26.34 -4.37 -2.14
C GLY A 82 24.95 -4.64 -1.56
N ASP A 83 24.35 -3.65 -0.88
CA ASP A 83 23.10 -3.79 -0.13
C ASP A 83 22.03 -2.81 -0.69
N GLU A 84 22.20 -2.38 -1.94
CA GLU A 84 21.29 -1.51 -2.69
C GLU A 84 19.85 -2.03 -2.60
N GLU A 85 19.59 -3.31 -2.86
CA GLU A 85 18.24 -3.89 -2.75
C GLU A 85 17.67 -3.84 -1.32
N SER A 86 18.52 -3.77 -0.29
CA SER A 86 18.09 -3.65 1.12
C SER A 86 17.84 -2.19 1.53
N ALA A 87 18.52 -1.21 0.92
CA ALA A 87 18.18 0.23 1.01
C ALA A 87 16.96 0.59 0.15
N ILE A 88 16.86 0.00 -1.04
CA ILE A 88 15.74 0.12 -1.98
C ILE A 88 14.50 -0.62 -1.43
N GLY A 89 14.72 -1.72 -0.70
CA GLY A 89 13.71 -2.55 -0.03
C GLY A 89 12.91 -1.87 1.08
N CYS A 90 13.21 -0.60 1.39
CA CYS A 90 12.42 0.27 2.25
C CYS A 90 11.44 1.18 1.46
N GLY A 91 11.16 0.89 0.19
CA GLY A 91 10.08 1.54 -0.55
C GLY A 91 10.46 2.84 -1.27
N LEU A 92 11.74 3.11 -1.51
CA LEU A 92 12.19 4.29 -2.25
C LEU A 92 11.59 4.33 -3.69
N ARG A 93 11.27 5.53 -4.20
CA ARG A 93 10.78 5.74 -5.59
C ARG A 93 11.86 5.39 -6.62
N SER A 94 11.49 5.01 -7.85
CA SER A 94 12.47 4.61 -8.88
C SER A 94 13.50 5.71 -9.19
N GLU A 95 13.10 6.98 -9.30
CA GLU A 95 14.04 8.08 -9.49
C GLU A 95 14.91 8.35 -8.25
N HIS A 96 14.46 7.94 -7.05
CA HIS A 96 15.29 7.97 -5.85
C HIS A 96 16.21 6.77 -5.75
N VAL A 97 15.81 5.61 -6.27
CA VAL A 97 16.69 4.46 -6.45
C VAL A 97 17.80 4.83 -7.44
N GLU A 98 17.46 5.51 -8.53
CA GLU A 98 18.43 6.05 -9.49
C GLU A 98 19.27 7.18 -8.91
N MET A 99 18.70 8.05 -8.07
CA MET A 99 19.46 9.06 -7.31
C MET A 99 20.43 8.40 -6.34
N VAL A 100 19.99 7.39 -5.57
CA VAL A 100 20.83 6.60 -4.66
C VAL A 100 21.94 5.90 -5.45
N ARG A 101 21.59 5.21 -6.54
CA ARG A 101 22.55 4.55 -7.43
C ARG A 101 23.52 5.55 -8.07
N GLY A 102 23.05 6.71 -8.50
CA GLY A 102 23.85 7.78 -9.08
C GLY A 102 24.79 8.41 -8.05
N MET A 103 24.32 8.62 -6.82
CA MET A 103 25.13 9.09 -5.70
C MET A 103 26.15 8.04 -5.25
N CYS A 104 25.80 6.75 -5.29
CA CYS A 104 26.71 5.63 -5.07
C CYS A 104 27.78 5.52 -6.18
N ALA A 105 27.38 5.65 -7.44
CA ALA A 105 28.26 5.60 -8.60
C ALA A 105 29.21 6.82 -8.65
N ALA A 106 28.73 8.01 -8.33
CA ALA A 106 29.54 9.23 -8.24
C ALA A 106 30.49 9.24 -7.03
N ALA A 107 30.16 8.51 -5.96
CA ALA A 107 31.00 8.31 -4.77
C ALA A 107 32.14 7.29 -4.97
N ASN A 108 32.16 6.54 -6.09
CA ASN A 108 33.25 5.61 -6.43
C ASN A 108 34.49 6.33 -6.99
N THR A 109 34.85 7.47 -6.41
CA THR A 109 36.10 8.17 -6.75
C THR A 109 36.96 8.33 -5.51
N ALA A 110 38.27 8.39 -5.70
CA ALA A 110 39.19 8.65 -4.59
C ALA A 110 39.02 10.06 -3.98
N GLU A 111 38.15 10.92 -4.51
CA GLU A 111 38.06 12.35 -4.18
C GLU A 111 36.70 12.78 -3.61
N GLY A 112 35.75 11.85 -3.40
CA GLY A 112 34.45 12.22 -2.86
C GLY A 112 33.62 11.04 -2.35
N PHE A 113 32.59 11.35 -1.56
CA PHE A 113 31.59 10.40 -1.10
C PHE A 113 30.19 11.02 -1.04
N SER A 114 29.17 10.19 -0.86
CA SER A 114 27.77 10.61 -0.73
C SER A 114 27.17 10.10 0.57
N ALA A 115 26.22 10.84 1.14
CA ALA A 115 25.39 10.38 2.26
C ALA A 115 23.92 10.69 2.04
N LEU A 116 23.04 9.85 2.57
CA LEU A 116 21.59 9.95 2.52
C LEU A 116 21.02 9.75 3.93
N VAL A 117 20.04 10.57 4.31
CA VAL A 117 19.30 10.45 5.56
C VAL A 117 17.81 10.32 5.22
N SER A 118 17.23 9.19 5.59
CA SER A 118 15.79 8.90 5.60
C SER A 118 15.22 9.07 7.01
N VAL A 119 14.28 9.99 7.16
CA VAL A 119 13.62 10.28 8.44
C VAL A 119 12.20 9.76 8.39
N ALA A 120 11.91 8.83 9.29
CA ALA A 120 10.60 8.20 9.41
C ALA A 120 9.55 9.18 9.96
N LEU A 121 8.41 9.29 9.27
CA LEU A 121 7.25 10.08 9.71
C LEU A 121 6.23 9.21 10.46
N SER A 122 5.40 9.84 11.29
CA SER A 122 4.36 9.19 12.08
C SER A 122 3.31 8.44 11.24
N CYS A 123 3.03 8.92 10.03
CA CYS A 123 2.12 8.28 9.07
C CYS A 123 2.73 7.05 8.38
N GLY A 124 3.97 6.73 8.71
CA GLY A 124 4.69 5.62 8.12
C GLY A 124 5.41 5.97 6.83
N THR A 125 5.32 7.17 6.25
CA THR A 125 6.20 7.54 5.13
C THR A 125 7.57 8.03 5.62
N ASN A 126 8.42 8.50 4.70
CA ASN A 126 9.75 9.02 4.99
C ASN A 126 9.98 10.41 4.37
N VAL A 127 10.91 11.16 4.94
CA VAL A 127 11.60 12.27 4.26
C VAL A 127 13.02 11.83 3.99
N VAL A 128 13.47 11.87 2.73
CA VAL A 128 14.85 11.55 2.37
C VAL A 128 15.58 12.81 1.94
N ARG A 129 16.80 13.00 2.44
CA ARG A 129 17.75 14.04 2.03
C ARG A 129 19.09 13.41 1.68
N GLY A 130 19.78 13.99 0.69
CA GLY A 130 21.11 13.56 0.27
C GLY A 130 22.12 14.71 0.33
N ALA A 131 23.39 14.37 0.53
CA ALA A 131 24.50 15.31 0.41
C ALA A 131 25.68 14.64 -0.31
N ARG A 132 26.42 15.45 -1.07
CA ARG A 132 27.66 15.07 -1.73
C ARG A 132 28.83 15.78 -1.04
N TYR A 133 29.91 15.05 -0.86
CA TYR A 133 31.11 15.52 -0.18
C TYR A 133 32.30 15.42 -1.13
N THR A 134 33.06 16.50 -1.24
CA THR A 134 34.31 16.55 -2.01
C THR A 134 35.47 16.68 -1.04
N VAL A 135 36.52 15.88 -1.25
CA VAL A 135 37.71 15.86 -0.39
C VAL A 135 38.87 16.51 -1.12
N GLY A 136 39.30 17.67 -0.62
CA GLY A 136 40.44 18.41 -1.15
C GLY A 136 41.78 17.71 -0.91
N VAL A 137 42.81 18.20 -1.58
CA VAL A 137 44.17 17.65 -1.55
C VAL A 137 44.78 17.74 -0.13
N ASP A 138 44.39 18.76 0.64
CA ASP A 138 44.82 18.99 2.02
C ASP A 138 43.99 18.22 3.07
N GLY A 139 43.01 17.42 2.63
CA GLY A 139 42.12 16.64 3.50
C GLY A 139 40.87 17.39 3.98
N ASP A 140 40.69 18.65 3.57
CA ASP A 140 39.48 19.42 3.82
C ASP A 140 38.28 18.84 3.08
N VAL A 141 37.14 18.72 3.77
CA VAL A 141 35.90 18.16 3.20
C VAL A 141 34.91 19.29 2.96
N ALA A 142 34.56 19.52 1.69
CA ALA A 142 33.47 20.39 1.32
C ALA A 142 32.17 19.59 1.22
N CYS A 143 31.11 20.06 1.85
CA CYS A 143 29.77 19.47 1.76
C CYS A 143 28.86 20.33 0.90
N ALA A 144 28.22 19.71 -0.09
CA ALA A 144 27.09 20.24 -0.81
C ALA A 144 25.87 19.38 -0.45
N VAL A 145 25.04 19.87 0.47
CA VAL A 145 23.72 19.31 0.71
C VAL A 145 22.87 19.63 -0.51
N ASP A 146 22.27 18.61 -1.13
CA ASP A 146 21.42 18.84 -2.30
C ASP A 146 20.13 19.55 -1.85
N ASP A 147 19.76 20.66 -2.51
CA ASP A 147 18.57 21.47 -2.16
C ASP A 147 17.25 20.74 -2.51
N THR A 148 17.30 19.64 -3.26
CA THR A 148 16.14 18.85 -3.71
C THR A 148 16.39 17.38 -3.33
N VAL A 149 15.51 16.64 -2.64
CA VAL A 149 14.18 16.24 -3.12
C VAL A 149 13.12 16.16 -2.02
N VAL A 150 11.92 16.64 -2.38
CA VAL A 150 10.68 16.51 -1.63
C VAL A 150 10.03 15.15 -1.90
N ASN A 151 9.72 14.46 -0.80
CA ASN A 151 8.72 13.39 -0.63
C ASN A 151 8.97 12.04 -1.32
N PRO A 152 9.69 11.09 -0.71
CA PRO A 152 9.42 9.68 -0.94
C PRO A 152 8.25 9.24 -0.07
N ALA A 153 7.13 8.92 -0.70
CA ALA A 153 6.05 8.08 -0.15
C ALA A 153 6.53 6.62 0.07
N ALA A 154 7.71 6.45 0.67
CA ALA A 154 8.32 5.19 1.02
C ALA A 154 7.96 4.86 2.48
N PRO A 155 7.31 3.72 2.75
CA PRO A 155 7.13 3.20 4.09
C PRO A 155 8.44 3.18 4.88
N SER A 156 8.53 3.88 6.00
CA SER A 156 9.58 3.63 6.96
C SER A 156 9.30 2.32 7.65
N VAL A 157 10.17 1.34 7.40
CA VAL A 157 10.18 0.06 8.14
C VAL A 157 10.30 0.32 9.65
N TRP A 158 10.88 1.46 10.03
CA TRP A 158 11.08 1.90 11.41
C TRP A 158 9.89 2.56 12.09
N ALA A 159 9.24 3.57 11.47
CA ALA A 159 8.03 4.18 12.06
C ALA A 159 6.90 3.16 12.23
N MET A 160 6.97 2.05 11.50
CA MET A 160 5.97 1.00 11.47
C MET A 160 6.29 -0.18 12.39
N THR A 161 7.34 -0.11 13.22
CA THR A 161 7.67 -1.21 14.14
C THR A 161 6.47 -1.44 15.06
N PRO A 162 5.81 -2.62 15.00
CA PRO A 162 4.69 -2.93 15.88
C PRO A 162 5.06 -2.73 17.35
N LYS A 163 4.12 -2.24 18.16
CA LYS A 163 4.25 -2.28 19.63
C LYS A 163 4.44 -3.73 20.14
N SER A 164 4.00 -4.72 19.36
CA SER A 164 4.08 -6.16 19.61
C SER A 164 4.13 -6.96 18.29
N THR A 165 5.00 -7.97 18.22
CA THR A 165 5.00 -8.99 17.16
C THR A 165 4.05 -10.13 17.52
N PRO A 166 3.70 -11.04 16.57
CA PRO A 166 2.90 -12.23 16.88
C PRO A 166 3.44 -13.09 18.04
N GLU A 167 4.76 -13.09 18.23
CA GLU A 167 5.44 -13.80 19.32
C GLU A 167 5.32 -13.11 20.68
N ASN A 168 4.97 -11.81 20.71
CA ASN A 168 4.95 -10.99 21.92
C ASN A 168 3.62 -10.24 22.09
N PRO A 169 2.45 -10.92 22.17
CA PRO A 169 1.19 -10.27 22.53
C PRO A 169 1.30 -9.54 23.87
N THR A 170 0.63 -8.40 23.98
CA THR A 170 0.44 -7.76 25.28
C THR A 170 -0.91 -8.17 25.88
N LYS A 171 -1.11 -7.91 27.17
CA LYS A 171 -2.41 -8.13 27.81
C LYS A 171 -3.51 -7.29 27.15
N ASP A 172 -3.19 -6.07 26.74
CA ASP A 172 -4.13 -5.09 26.19
C ASP A 172 -4.33 -5.26 24.67
N GLU A 173 -3.40 -5.91 23.99
CA GLU A 173 -3.46 -6.21 22.56
C GLU A 173 -3.06 -7.68 22.31
N PRO A 174 -3.92 -8.66 22.68
CA PRO A 174 -3.69 -10.07 22.40
C PRO A 174 -3.82 -10.40 20.90
N TRP A 175 -3.20 -11.50 20.50
CA TRP A 175 -3.34 -12.10 19.17
C TRP A 175 -4.39 -13.21 19.21
N MET A 176 -5.48 -13.06 18.45
CA MET A 176 -6.63 -13.96 18.49
C MET A 176 -7.17 -14.24 17.08
N TYR A 177 -7.68 -15.44 16.81
CA TYR A 177 -8.31 -15.79 15.54
C TYR A 177 -9.66 -15.08 15.36
N CYS A 178 -9.89 -14.53 14.17
CA CYS A 178 -11.15 -13.89 13.79
C CYS A 178 -12.22 -14.94 13.46
N LEU A 179 -13.46 -14.70 13.89
CA LEU A 179 -14.62 -15.58 13.66
C LEU A 179 -15.89 -14.77 13.42
N SER A 180 -16.87 -15.39 12.76
CA SER A 180 -18.27 -14.93 12.75
C SER A 180 -18.48 -13.50 12.23
N ARG A 181 -17.82 -13.18 11.11
CA ARG A 181 -17.72 -11.84 10.50
C ARG A 181 -17.05 -10.81 11.40
N GLY A 182 -16.02 -11.20 12.14
CA GLY A 182 -15.31 -10.31 13.06
C GLY A 182 -16.02 -10.02 14.39
N ARG A 183 -17.19 -10.62 14.64
CA ARG A 183 -17.90 -10.48 15.94
C ARG A 183 -17.34 -11.34 17.07
N ALA A 184 -16.55 -12.37 16.73
CA ALA A 184 -15.99 -13.28 17.72
C ALA A 184 -14.48 -13.43 17.55
N ARG A 185 -13.83 -13.85 18.63
CA ARG A 185 -12.39 -14.13 18.71
C ARG A 185 -12.16 -15.48 19.38
N ALA A 186 -11.14 -16.20 18.94
CA ALA A 186 -10.73 -17.47 19.55
C ALA A 186 -9.21 -17.55 19.75
N GLU A 187 -8.77 -18.24 20.79
CA GLU A 187 -7.33 -18.46 21.06
C GLU A 187 -6.74 -19.54 20.14
N LYS A 188 -7.60 -20.42 19.60
CA LYS A 188 -7.20 -21.54 18.75
C LYS A 188 -7.74 -21.35 17.34
N MET A 189 -6.97 -21.82 16.36
CA MET A 189 -7.38 -21.81 14.96
C MET A 189 -8.69 -22.59 14.81
N PRO A 190 -9.70 -22.03 14.11
CA PRO A 190 -10.94 -22.73 13.90
C PRO A 190 -10.72 -23.98 13.02
N PRO A 191 -11.32 -25.13 13.39
CA PRO A 191 -11.33 -26.29 12.52
C PRO A 191 -12.18 -26.00 11.28
N PHE A 192 -11.58 -26.15 10.10
CA PHE A 192 -12.23 -25.95 8.81
C PHE A 192 -11.53 -26.78 7.73
N GLY A 193 -12.27 -27.21 6.72
CA GLY A 193 -11.74 -27.96 5.59
C GLY A 193 -11.07 -27.05 4.56
N TYR A 194 -10.00 -26.34 4.94
CA TYR A 194 -9.31 -25.38 4.08
C TYR A 194 -8.92 -25.99 2.71
N ALA A 195 -9.39 -25.38 1.61
CA ALA A 195 -9.17 -25.88 0.25
C ALA A 195 -7.71 -25.88 -0.22
N GLY A 196 -6.90 -24.91 0.23
CA GLY A 196 -5.50 -24.75 -0.15
C GLY A 196 -4.51 -24.85 1.01
N PRO A 197 -3.23 -24.54 0.80
CA PRO A 197 -2.19 -24.58 1.85
C PRO A 197 -2.29 -23.43 2.85
N LEU A 198 -2.97 -22.34 2.53
CA LEU A 198 -3.05 -21.16 3.39
C LEU A 198 -3.91 -21.45 4.62
N ARG A 199 -3.53 -20.85 5.76
CA ARG A 199 -4.25 -20.92 7.02
C ARG A 199 -4.40 -19.52 7.58
N PRO A 200 -5.51 -19.22 8.30
CA PRO A 200 -5.59 -17.99 9.05
C PRO A 200 -4.53 -18.02 10.16
N TYR A 201 -3.94 -16.87 10.41
CA TYR A 201 -3.15 -16.60 11.60
C TYR A 201 -3.98 -15.75 12.57
N PRO A 202 -3.60 -15.66 13.85
CA PRO A 202 -4.28 -14.76 14.76
C PRO A 202 -4.06 -13.29 14.32
N ILE A 203 -5.02 -12.43 14.66
CA ILE A 203 -5.00 -10.99 14.39
C ILE A 203 -4.78 -10.21 15.67
N MET A 204 -4.15 -9.02 15.60
CA MET A 204 -4.09 -8.12 16.74
C MET A 204 -5.51 -7.71 17.12
N THR A 205 -5.87 -7.89 18.39
CA THR A 205 -7.22 -7.60 18.91
C THR A 205 -7.09 -6.68 20.13
N PRO A 206 -7.11 -5.34 19.95
CA PRO A 206 -7.09 -4.40 21.06
C PRO A 206 -8.25 -4.63 22.05
N ARG A 207 -8.01 -4.43 23.34
CA ARG A 207 -9.05 -4.47 24.39
C ARG A 207 -9.77 -3.12 24.57
N ASN A 208 -10.03 -2.41 23.48
CA ASN A 208 -10.96 -1.29 23.46
C ASN A 208 -12.39 -1.79 23.13
N PRO A 209 -13.44 -0.96 23.27
CA PRO A 209 -14.83 -1.41 23.11
C PRO A 209 -15.17 -2.01 21.75
N LEU A 210 -14.48 -1.60 20.68
CA LEU A 210 -14.72 -2.09 19.31
C LEU A 210 -13.78 -3.24 18.90
N HIS A 211 -12.71 -3.49 19.65
CA HIS A 211 -11.62 -4.39 19.27
C HIS A 211 -10.89 -4.03 17.97
N LEU A 212 -10.81 -2.73 17.68
CA LEU A 212 -10.24 -2.16 16.45
C LEU A 212 -9.03 -1.27 16.76
N ARG A 213 -8.28 -0.87 15.74
CA ARG A 213 -7.26 0.18 15.92
C ARG A 213 -7.94 1.52 16.24
N ASP A 214 -7.36 2.28 17.15
CA ASP A 214 -7.86 3.61 17.51
C ASP A 214 -7.70 4.60 16.37
N LEU A 215 -8.68 5.51 16.24
CA LEU A 215 -8.63 6.61 15.29
C LEU A 215 -8.17 7.91 15.96
N PRO A 216 -7.45 8.80 15.25
CA PRO A 216 -7.21 10.15 15.72
C PRO A 216 -8.52 10.94 15.94
N PRO A 217 -8.63 11.82 16.96
CA PRO A 217 -9.87 12.51 17.33
C PRO A 217 -10.58 13.36 16.24
N ASN A 218 -9.89 13.69 15.15
CA ASN A 218 -10.38 14.60 14.10
C ASN A 218 -10.61 13.90 12.75
N VAL A 219 -10.53 12.57 12.70
CA VAL A 219 -10.86 11.81 11.49
C VAL A 219 -12.39 11.74 11.34
N PRO A 220 -12.97 12.09 10.18
CA PRO A 220 -14.39 11.90 9.93
C PRO A 220 -14.71 10.41 9.94
N VAL A 221 -15.78 9.99 10.60
CA VAL A 221 -16.23 8.59 10.64
C VAL A 221 -17.46 8.38 9.78
N THR A 222 -17.67 7.14 9.35
CA THR A 222 -18.85 6.70 8.61
C THR A 222 -20.03 6.44 9.54
N ASP A 223 -21.24 6.25 8.98
CA ASP A 223 -22.43 5.94 9.76
C ASP A 223 -22.35 4.56 10.47
N TYR A 224 -21.61 3.61 9.89
CA TYR A 224 -21.38 2.28 10.45
C TYR A 224 -20.21 2.17 11.43
N TYR A 225 -19.50 3.26 11.75
CA TYR A 225 -18.29 3.16 12.57
C TYR A 225 -18.56 2.61 13.98
N GLU A 226 -19.68 2.97 14.60
CA GLU A 226 -19.95 2.58 15.99
C GLU A 226 -20.62 1.21 16.12
N ASP A 227 -21.59 0.90 15.26
CA ASP A 227 -22.47 -0.26 15.37
C ASP A 227 -22.28 -1.31 14.27
N ALA A 228 -21.34 -1.06 13.35
CA ALA A 228 -21.04 -1.89 12.20
C ALA A 228 -22.16 -2.03 11.16
N GLU A 229 -23.19 -1.18 11.20
CA GLU A 229 -24.35 -1.27 10.32
C GLU A 229 -24.42 -0.06 9.34
N PRO A 230 -24.18 -0.26 8.03
CA PRO A 230 -24.21 0.82 7.04
C PRO A 230 -25.66 1.21 6.69
N THR A 231 -26.31 1.90 7.61
CA THR A 231 -27.74 2.22 7.56
C THR A 231 -28.09 2.99 6.27
N SER A 232 -27.28 3.97 5.88
CA SER A 232 -27.49 4.76 4.65
C SER A 232 -27.43 3.90 3.38
N GLU A 233 -26.61 2.85 3.35
CA GLU A 233 -26.59 1.88 2.25
C GLU A 233 -27.80 0.98 2.23
N ILE A 234 -28.25 0.51 3.41
CA ILE A 234 -29.43 -0.34 3.56
C ILE A 234 -30.67 0.40 3.03
N GLU A 235 -30.81 1.69 3.36
CA GLU A 235 -31.87 2.56 2.84
C GLU A 235 -31.75 2.77 1.32
N SER A 236 -30.55 3.06 0.81
CA SER A 236 -30.30 3.28 -0.62
C SER A 236 -30.58 2.05 -1.48
N LYS A 237 -30.23 0.84 -0.99
CA LYS A 237 -30.50 -0.43 -1.69
C LYS A 237 -31.98 -0.64 -2.01
N GLN A 238 -32.90 -0.04 -1.25
CA GLN A 238 -34.34 -0.12 -1.54
C GLN A 238 -34.74 0.70 -2.77
N GLN A 239 -33.96 1.74 -3.10
CA GLN A 239 -34.26 2.67 -4.19
C GLN A 239 -33.64 2.23 -5.53
N GLN A 240 -32.53 1.48 -5.51
CA GLN A 240 -31.82 0.98 -6.70
C GLN A 240 -31.44 2.10 -7.69
N MET A 241 -31.19 3.32 -7.19
CA MET A 241 -30.86 4.48 -8.00
C MET A 241 -29.34 4.63 -8.13
N THR A 242 -28.85 4.65 -9.37
CA THR A 242 -27.47 5.05 -9.64
C THR A 242 -27.32 6.56 -9.48
N VAL A 243 -26.36 6.98 -8.66
CA VAL A 243 -26.09 8.41 -8.42
C VAL A 243 -25.35 9.02 -9.61
N GLN A 244 -25.81 10.18 -10.05
CA GLN A 244 -25.15 11.00 -11.06
C GLN A 244 -24.51 12.21 -10.39
N TYR A 245 -23.20 12.18 -10.18
CA TYR A 245 -22.46 13.23 -9.48
C TYR A 245 -22.25 14.46 -10.36
N LYS A 246 -22.32 15.65 -9.76
CA LYS A 246 -22.02 16.92 -10.42
C LYS A 246 -20.50 17.16 -10.51
N PRO A 247 -20.00 18.00 -11.44
CA PRO A 247 -18.57 18.26 -11.59
C PRO A 247 -17.83 18.61 -10.29
N GLY A 248 -18.38 19.49 -9.46
CA GLY A 248 -17.75 19.84 -8.17
C GLY A 248 -17.71 18.69 -7.15
N GLN A 249 -18.62 17.71 -7.24
CA GLN A 249 -18.56 16.50 -6.40
C GLN A 249 -17.51 15.52 -6.93
N ILE A 250 -17.38 15.42 -8.25
CA ILE A 250 -16.34 14.62 -8.91
C ILE A 250 -14.94 15.16 -8.53
N ASP A 251 -14.77 16.47 -8.43
CA ASP A 251 -13.50 17.07 -7.97
C ASP A 251 -13.13 16.67 -6.54
N VAL A 252 -14.12 16.49 -5.65
CA VAL A 252 -13.89 16.00 -4.29
C VAL A 252 -13.60 14.50 -4.28
N LEU A 253 -14.35 13.71 -5.07
CA LEU A 253 -14.09 12.28 -5.27
C LEU A 253 -12.69 12.01 -5.79
N ARG A 254 -12.20 12.81 -6.75
CA ARG A 254 -10.84 12.71 -7.27
C ARG A 254 -9.79 12.87 -6.17
N LYS A 255 -9.97 13.83 -5.25
CA LYS A 255 -9.07 14.02 -4.10
C LYS A 255 -9.15 12.85 -3.12
N CYS A 256 -10.35 12.31 -2.89
CA CYS A 256 -10.53 11.11 -2.06
C CYS A 256 -9.81 9.90 -2.65
N CYS A 257 -10.02 9.63 -3.94
CA CYS A 257 -9.37 8.55 -4.68
C CYS A 257 -7.84 8.68 -4.70
N GLN A 258 -7.29 9.91 -4.74
CA GLN A 258 -5.85 10.14 -4.62
C GLN A 258 -5.29 9.72 -3.25
N VAL A 259 -6.04 9.90 -2.16
CA VAL A 259 -5.64 9.42 -0.83
C VAL A 259 -5.66 7.90 -0.78
N ALA A 260 -6.71 7.26 -1.32
CA ALA A 260 -6.79 5.80 -1.42
C ALA A 260 -5.62 5.23 -2.24
N ARG A 261 -5.34 5.80 -3.43
CA ARG A 261 -4.15 5.45 -4.24
C ARG A 261 -2.85 5.59 -3.45
N GLY A 262 -2.66 6.70 -2.74
CA GLY A 262 -1.47 6.89 -1.91
C GLY A 262 -1.34 5.84 -0.80
N ALA A 263 -2.45 5.43 -0.18
CA ALA A 263 -2.46 4.38 0.83
C ALA A 263 -2.14 2.99 0.25
N LEU A 264 -2.68 2.66 -0.92
CA LEU A 264 -2.33 1.43 -1.64
C LEU A 264 -0.84 1.41 -2.00
N ASP A 265 -0.33 2.48 -2.60
CA ASP A 265 1.08 2.59 -3.01
C ASP A 265 2.02 2.48 -1.80
N ALA A 266 1.69 3.14 -0.69
CA ALA A 266 2.45 3.00 0.56
C ALA A 266 2.42 1.54 1.05
N THR A 267 1.26 0.90 1.07
CA THR A 267 1.13 -0.47 1.57
C THR A 267 1.92 -1.46 0.71
N ILE A 268 1.80 -1.37 -0.62
CA ILE A 268 2.49 -2.24 -1.59
C ILE A 268 4.01 -2.14 -1.48
N ARG A 269 4.58 -0.94 -1.26
CA ARG A 269 6.03 -0.76 -1.11
C ARG A 269 6.65 -1.55 0.06
N ALA A 270 5.84 -1.87 1.06
CA ALA A 270 6.27 -2.67 2.21
C ALA A 270 6.09 -4.18 2.01
N ALA A 271 5.39 -4.61 0.96
CA ALA A 271 5.10 -6.02 0.72
C ALA A 271 6.35 -6.75 0.20
N ARG A 272 6.96 -7.56 1.07
CA ARG A 272 8.15 -8.39 0.77
C ARG A 272 8.18 -9.63 1.67
N PRO A 273 8.97 -10.67 1.34
CA PRO A 273 9.11 -11.84 2.20
C PRO A 273 9.42 -11.48 3.66
N GLY A 274 8.73 -12.14 4.60
CA GLY A 274 8.87 -11.94 6.04
C GLY A 274 7.96 -10.86 6.64
N VAL A 275 7.44 -9.91 5.86
CA VAL A 275 6.48 -8.91 6.36
C VAL A 275 5.11 -9.56 6.55
N THR A 276 4.42 -9.24 7.64
CA THR A 276 3.08 -9.78 7.91
C THR A 276 1.99 -8.93 7.26
N THR A 277 0.84 -9.53 6.94
CA THR A 277 -0.30 -8.75 6.43
C THR A 277 -0.86 -7.78 7.48
N GLU A 278 -0.80 -8.12 8.77
CA GLU A 278 -1.11 -7.19 9.87
C GLU A 278 -0.22 -5.95 9.85
N GLU A 279 1.06 -6.08 9.51
CA GLU A 279 1.95 -4.93 9.33
C GLU A 279 1.50 -4.06 8.17
N LEU A 280 1.15 -4.66 7.02
CA LEU A 280 0.60 -3.92 5.87
C LEU A 280 -0.67 -3.15 6.22
N ASP A 281 -1.58 -3.75 6.99
CA ASP A 281 -2.77 -3.06 7.50
C ASP A 281 -2.45 -1.81 8.34
N LYS A 282 -1.41 -1.87 9.19
CA LYS A 282 -0.96 -0.71 9.97
C LYS A 282 -0.53 0.43 9.07
N ILE A 283 0.13 0.12 7.96
CA ILE A 283 0.60 1.11 6.98
C ILE A 283 -0.59 1.80 6.34
N CYS A 284 -1.54 1.01 5.84
CA CYS A 284 -2.75 1.53 5.23
C CYS A 284 -3.53 2.42 6.21
N HIS A 285 -3.75 1.92 7.44
CA HIS A 285 -4.42 2.66 8.50
C HIS A 285 -3.73 4.01 8.82
N ALA A 286 -2.42 3.98 9.06
CA ALA A 286 -1.64 5.17 9.40
C ALA A 286 -1.63 6.19 8.27
N TYR A 287 -1.50 5.73 7.01
CA TYR A 287 -1.50 6.62 5.86
C TYR A 287 -2.84 7.35 5.72
N ILE A 288 -3.95 6.61 5.74
CA ILE A 288 -5.30 7.17 5.54
C ILE A 288 -5.62 8.18 6.65
N THR A 289 -5.40 7.80 7.92
CA THR A 289 -5.70 8.66 9.07
C THR A 289 -4.84 9.91 9.14
N ALA A 290 -3.56 9.84 8.77
CA ALA A 290 -2.69 11.01 8.69
C ALA A 290 -3.04 11.96 7.52
N HIS A 291 -3.75 11.44 6.52
CA HIS A 291 -4.33 12.24 5.45
C HIS A 291 -5.70 12.82 5.83
N GLY A 292 -6.20 12.56 7.03
CA GLY A 292 -7.47 13.04 7.55
C GLY A 292 -8.67 12.22 7.05
N GLY A 293 -8.43 11.00 6.58
CA GLY A 293 -9.47 10.07 6.15
C GLY A 293 -9.68 8.93 7.14
N TYR A 294 -10.75 8.18 6.92
CA TYR A 294 -11.11 6.97 7.64
C TYR A 294 -10.93 5.75 6.74
N PRO A 295 -10.31 4.66 7.21
CA PRO A 295 -10.23 3.42 6.44
C PRO A 295 -11.61 2.76 6.36
N SER A 296 -12.27 2.82 5.21
CA SER A 296 -13.68 2.41 5.05
C SER A 296 -13.96 0.96 5.45
N PRO A 297 -13.07 -0.02 5.21
CA PRO A 297 -13.30 -1.40 5.67
C PRO A 297 -13.40 -1.52 7.19
N LEU A 298 -12.80 -0.60 7.96
CA LEU A 298 -12.77 -0.70 9.41
C LEU A 298 -14.20 -0.67 9.96
N ASN A 299 -14.55 -1.68 10.76
CA ASN A 299 -15.89 -1.94 11.30
C ASN A 299 -17.05 -2.11 10.30
N TYR A 300 -16.83 -2.04 8.98
CA TYR A 300 -17.89 -2.27 8.00
C TYR A 300 -18.43 -3.71 8.13
N TYR A 301 -19.68 -3.87 8.56
CA TYR A 301 -20.24 -5.18 8.95
C TYR A 301 -19.37 -5.99 9.93
N ASN A 302 -18.63 -5.31 10.81
CA ASN A 302 -17.68 -5.84 11.80
C ASN A 302 -16.36 -6.36 11.18
N PHE A 303 -16.00 -5.95 9.97
CA PHE A 303 -14.67 -6.25 9.43
C PHE A 303 -13.58 -5.64 10.35
N PRO A 304 -12.59 -6.43 10.80
CA PRO A 304 -11.77 -6.06 11.95
C PRO A 304 -10.51 -5.24 11.61
N LYS A 305 -10.30 -4.88 10.34
CA LYS A 305 -9.07 -4.27 9.82
C LYS A 305 -9.38 -3.11 8.87
N SER A 306 -8.34 -2.38 8.48
CA SER A 306 -8.40 -1.12 7.72
C SER A 306 -8.27 -1.32 6.21
N CYS A 307 -7.79 -2.48 5.79
CA CYS A 307 -7.68 -2.91 4.39
C CYS A 307 -7.91 -4.43 4.29
N CYS A 308 -8.03 -4.96 3.08
CA CYS A 308 -8.00 -6.41 2.85
C CYS A 308 -6.63 -6.82 2.29
N THR A 309 -6.17 -8.03 2.65
CA THR A 309 -4.94 -8.63 2.15
C THR A 309 -5.20 -10.07 1.73
N SER A 310 -5.32 -10.30 0.42
CA SER A 310 -5.74 -11.59 -0.15
C SER A 310 -4.56 -12.29 -0.80
N VAL A 311 -4.02 -13.30 -0.11
CA VAL A 311 -2.82 -14.04 -0.55
C VAL A 311 -3.24 -15.31 -1.30
N ASN A 312 -2.59 -15.59 -2.44
CA ASN A 312 -2.69 -16.85 -3.18
C ASN A 312 -4.13 -17.28 -3.52
N GLU A 313 -4.67 -18.31 -2.86
CA GLU A 313 -6.02 -18.84 -3.11
C GLU A 313 -7.14 -17.96 -2.54
N VAL A 314 -6.81 -16.93 -1.76
CA VAL A 314 -7.79 -15.94 -1.30
C VAL A 314 -8.20 -15.06 -2.47
N ILE A 315 -9.49 -15.09 -2.78
CA ILE A 315 -10.13 -14.32 -3.85
C ILE A 315 -10.23 -12.85 -3.44
N CYS A 316 -10.83 -12.57 -2.29
CA CYS A 316 -11.03 -11.23 -1.76
C CYS A 316 -11.29 -11.28 -0.25
N HIS A 317 -11.30 -10.09 0.37
CA HIS A 317 -11.62 -9.88 1.79
C HIS A 317 -10.77 -10.69 2.79
N GLY A 318 -9.54 -11.06 2.41
CA GLY A 318 -8.60 -11.66 3.35
C GLY A 318 -8.34 -10.71 4.52
N VAL A 319 -8.53 -11.19 5.75
CA VAL A 319 -8.32 -10.40 6.96
C VAL A 319 -6.82 -10.30 7.27
N PRO A 320 -6.21 -9.10 7.32
CA PRO A 320 -4.83 -8.93 7.75
C PRO A 320 -4.52 -9.60 9.09
N ASP A 321 -3.46 -10.41 9.14
CA ASP A 321 -3.12 -11.29 10.25
C ASP A 321 -1.60 -11.46 10.46
N ALA A 322 -1.22 -12.31 11.41
CA ALA A 322 0.18 -12.57 11.76
C ALA A 322 0.96 -13.40 10.72
N ARG A 323 0.40 -13.77 9.57
CA ARG A 323 1.11 -14.59 8.58
C ARG A 323 2.22 -13.78 7.91
N PRO A 324 3.50 -14.20 7.99
CA PRO A 324 4.55 -13.61 7.18
C PRO A 324 4.37 -14.00 5.72
N LEU A 325 4.50 -13.03 4.82
CA LEU A 325 4.55 -13.24 3.38
C LEU A 325 5.77 -14.08 3.01
N GLN A 326 5.63 -14.95 2.00
CA GLN A 326 6.68 -15.85 1.54
C GLN A 326 7.09 -15.50 0.11
N SER A 327 8.36 -15.72 -0.23
CA SER A 327 8.79 -15.64 -1.63
C SER A 327 7.99 -16.65 -2.46
N GLY A 328 7.45 -16.20 -3.58
CA GLY A 328 6.54 -16.99 -4.41
C GLY A 328 5.06 -16.76 -4.14
N ASP A 329 4.69 -15.97 -3.12
CA ASP A 329 3.30 -15.54 -2.92
C ASP A 329 2.90 -14.49 -3.98
N ILE A 330 1.61 -14.48 -4.33
CA ILE A 330 0.94 -13.29 -4.87
C ILE A 330 0.02 -12.71 -3.79
N LEU A 331 -0.04 -11.39 -3.70
CA LEU A 331 -0.82 -10.66 -2.69
C LEU A 331 -1.65 -9.59 -3.36
N ASN A 332 -2.98 -9.65 -3.25
CA ASN A 332 -3.83 -8.49 -3.48
C ASN A 332 -3.95 -7.66 -2.19
N VAL A 333 -3.82 -6.34 -2.32
CA VAL A 333 -4.11 -5.38 -1.25
C VAL A 333 -5.26 -4.49 -1.71
N ASP A 334 -6.33 -4.46 -0.91
CA ASP A 334 -7.55 -3.72 -1.20
C ASP A 334 -7.76 -2.58 -0.21
N VAL A 335 -7.89 -1.36 -0.74
CA VAL A 335 -7.84 -0.11 0.03
C VAL A 335 -8.99 0.80 -0.33
N THR A 336 -9.79 1.14 0.68
CA THR A 336 -10.81 2.18 0.55
C THR A 336 -10.62 3.27 1.59
N ALA A 337 -10.52 4.53 1.17
CA ALA A 337 -10.47 5.68 2.07
C ALA A 337 -11.81 6.45 2.06
N TYR A 338 -12.29 6.86 3.22
CA TYR A 338 -13.40 7.80 3.40
C TYR A 338 -12.88 9.17 3.82
N ILE A 339 -13.04 10.17 2.98
CA ILE A 339 -12.62 11.55 3.27
C ILE A 339 -13.51 12.54 2.53
N TYR A 340 -13.77 13.69 3.15
CA TYR A 340 -14.63 14.75 2.61
C TYR A 340 -16.08 14.31 2.32
N GLY A 341 -16.55 13.25 3.00
CA GLY A 341 -17.88 12.68 2.79
C GLY A 341 -17.99 11.68 1.65
N TYR A 342 -16.86 11.22 1.08
CA TYR A 342 -16.83 10.27 -0.04
C TYR A 342 -15.84 9.13 0.22
N HIS A 343 -16.12 7.98 -0.37
CA HIS A 343 -15.26 6.80 -0.47
C HIS A 343 -14.52 6.79 -1.81
N GLY A 344 -13.28 6.30 -1.80
CA GLY A 344 -12.51 6.00 -3.01
C GLY A 344 -11.82 4.66 -2.85
N ASP A 345 -11.94 3.80 -3.86
CA ASP A 345 -11.64 2.37 -3.78
C ASP A 345 -10.78 1.85 -4.92
N LEU A 346 -9.82 1.00 -4.57
CA LEU A 346 -8.90 0.36 -5.51
C LEU A 346 -8.13 -0.78 -4.85
N ASN A 347 -7.70 -1.71 -5.69
CA ASN A 347 -6.84 -2.81 -5.27
C ASN A 347 -5.87 -3.22 -6.40
N GLU A 348 -4.74 -3.81 -6.02
CA GLU A 348 -3.77 -4.38 -6.96
C GLU A 348 -3.18 -5.68 -6.38
N THR A 349 -3.04 -6.70 -7.25
CA THR A 349 -2.21 -7.89 -6.96
C THR A 349 -0.74 -7.62 -7.28
N VAL A 350 0.14 -7.93 -6.31
CA VAL A 350 1.60 -7.77 -6.40
C VAL A 350 2.34 -9.09 -6.17
N LEU A 351 3.56 -9.17 -6.69
CA LEU A 351 4.42 -10.35 -6.58
C LEU A 351 5.34 -10.23 -5.37
N ILE A 352 5.44 -11.30 -4.55
CA ILE A 352 6.31 -11.33 -3.39
C ILE A 352 7.56 -12.16 -3.72
N GLY A 353 8.71 -11.50 -3.87
CA GLY A 353 9.98 -12.16 -4.21
C GLY A 353 9.91 -12.86 -5.57
N ASP A 354 10.51 -14.06 -5.66
CA ASP A 354 10.55 -14.86 -6.89
C ASP A 354 9.26 -15.66 -7.07
N VAL A 355 8.41 -15.21 -7.99
CA VAL A 355 7.12 -15.84 -8.33
C VAL A 355 7.19 -16.63 -9.64
N ASP A 356 6.47 -17.76 -9.71
CA ASP A 356 6.36 -18.62 -10.89
C ASP A 356 5.60 -17.98 -12.06
N ASP A 357 5.82 -18.52 -13.26
CA ASP A 357 5.26 -17.99 -14.51
C ASP A 357 3.73 -18.17 -14.62
N GLU A 358 3.17 -19.22 -14.00
CA GLU A 358 1.71 -19.43 -13.97
C GLU A 358 1.01 -18.29 -13.23
N SER A 359 1.62 -17.83 -12.14
CA SER A 359 1.08 -16.76 -11.31
C SER A 359 1.32 -15.38 -11.91
N LYS A 360 2.45 -15.15 -12.57
CA LYS A 360 2.65 -13.96 -13.41
C LYS A 360 1.60 -13.89 -14.52
N HIS A 361 1.32 -15.02 -15.19
CA HIS A 361 0.27 -15.12 -16.21
C HIS A 361 -1.11 -14.84 -15.64
N LEU A 362 -1.42 -15.34 -14.45
CA LEU A 362 -2.70 -15.06 -13.77
C LEU A 362 -2.86 -13.57 -13.46
N CYS A 363 -1.87 -12.94 -12.83
CA CYS A 363 -1.88 -11.50 -12.52
C CYS A 363 -2.05 -10.67 -13.81
N MET A 364 -1.33 -11.02 -14.88
CA MET A 364 -1.49 -10.40 -16.20
C MET A 364 -2.89 -10.54 -16.75
N THR A 365 -3.46 -11.73 -16.62
CA THR A 365 -4.82 -11.99 -17.09
C THR A 365 -5.83 -11.16 -16.33
N ALA A 366 -5.72 -11.08 -15.00
CA ALA A 366 -6.59 -10.28 -14.15
C ALA A 366 -6.52 -8.78 -14.50
N TYR A 367 -5.32 -8.25 -14.69
CA TYR A 367 -5.15 -6.85 -15.09
C TYR A 367 -5.73 -6.57 -16.48
N LYS A 368 -5.44 -7.43 -17.48
CA LYS A 368 -6.02 -7.26 -18.82
C LYS A 368 -7.55 -7.39 -18.81
N CYS A 369 -8.11 -8.20 -17.92
CA CYS A 369 -9.57 -8.26 -17.69
C CYS A 369 -10.13 -6.94 -17.16
N LEU A 370 -9.49 -6.32 -16.16
CA LEU A 370 -9.86 -4.98 -15.69
C LEU A 370 -9.85 -3.97 -16.84
N GLN A 371 -8.75 -3.91 -17.59
CA GLN A 371 -8.58 -3.02 -18.73
C GLN A 371 -9.69 -3.18 -19.77
N ARG A 372 -9.96 -4.43 -20.14
CA ARG A 372 -11.03 -4.76 -21.08
C ARG A 372 -12.40 -4.33 -20.56
N GLY A 373 -12.65 -4.42 -19.25
CA GLY A 373 -13.85 -3.88 -18.64
C GLY A 373 -13.95 -2.35 -18.81
N ILE A 374 -12.87 -1.63 -18.49
CA ILE A 374 -12.77 -0.17 -18.59
C ILE A 374 -12.98 0.32 -20.03
N GLU A 375 -12.42 -0.35 -21.03
CA GLU A 375 -12.58 -0.01 -22.46
C GLU A 375 -14.05 0.05 -22.92
N THR A 376 -14.95 -0.66 -22.24
CA THR A 376 -16.39 -0.63 -22.57
C THR A 376 -17.10 0.62 -22.04
N VAL A 377 -16.49 1.35 -21.11
CA VAL A 377 -17.14 2.40 -20.33
C VAL A 377 -17.27 3.68 -21.14
N LYS A 378 -18.52 4.03 -21.45
CA LYS A 378 -18.94 5.30 -22.05
C LYS A 378 -20.46 5.47 -21.90
N PRO A 379 -21.00 6.68 -22.05
CA PRO A 379 -22.45 6.89 -22.01
C PRO A 379 -23.21 5.97 -22.96
N GLY A 380 -24.29 5.36 -22.47
CA GLY A 380 -25.15 4.45 -23.22
C GLY A 380 -24.76 2.97 -23.17
N THR A 381 -23.52 2.63 -22.82
CA THR A 381 -23.12 1.22 -22.61
C THR A 381 -23.90 0.62 -21.42
N ARG A 382 -24.28 -0.66 -21.50
CA ARG A 382 -24.98 -1.34 -20.40
C ARG A 382 -23.96 -1.91 -19.42
N TYR A 383 -24.24 -1.82 -18.13
CA TYR A 383 -23.34 -2.37 -17.10
C TYR A 383 -23.04 -3.86 -17.28
N ARG A 384 -24.03 -4.65 -17.73
CA ARG A 384 -23.85 -6.08 -17.98
C ARG A 384 -22.84 -6.43 -19.06
N ASP A 385 -22.54 -5.50 -19.97
CA ASP A 385 -21.66 -5.75 -21.11
C ASP A 385 -20.18 -5.88 -20.66
N ILE A 386 -19.82 -5.29 -19.50
CA ILE A 386 -18.49 -5.46 -18.86
C ILE A 386 -18.19 -6.94 -18.64
N GLY A 387 -19.11 -7.68 -18.01
CA GLY A 387 -18.90 -9.08 -17.68
C GLY A 387 -18.77 -10.00 -18.90
N GLU A 388 -19.37 -9.63 -20.03
CA GLU A 388 -19.22 -10.38 -21.30
C GLU A 388 -17.77 -10.28 -21.81
N GLU A 389 -17.23 -9.06 -21.87
CA GLU A 389 -15.88 -8.82 -22.37
C GLU A 389 -14.79 -9.35 -21.43
N VAL A 390 -14.98 -9.21 -20.11
CA VAL A 390 -14.09 -9.80 -19.09
C VAL A 390 -14.04 -11.33 -19.22
N THR A 391 -15.21 -11.99 -19.29
CA THR A 391 -15.27 -13.46 -19.39
C THR A 391 -14.64 -13.98 -20.67
N LYS A 392 -14.88 -13.30 -21.79
CA LYS A 392 -14.29 -13.65 -23.08
C LYS A 392 -12.76 -13.67 -23.00
N LEU A 393 -12.16 -12.62 -22.41
CA LEU A 393 -10.71 -12.53 -22.27
C LEU A 393 -10.16 -13.56 -21.27
N ALA A 394 -10.77 -13.69 -20.08
CA ALA A 394 -10.35 -14.67 -19.07
C ALA A 394 -10.35 -16.09 -19.64
N THR A 395 -11.42 -16.47 -20.36
CA THR A 395 -11.56 -17.79 -21.00
C THR A 395 -10.50 -18.01 -22.06
N GLN A 396 -10.23 -17.01 -22.91
CA GLN A 396 -9.15 -17.09 -23.92
C GLN A 396 -7.77 -17.32 -23.29
N ARG A 397 -7.56 -16.76 -22.10
CA ARG A 397 -6.32 -16.90 -21.33
C ARG A 397 -6.32 -18.08 -20.35
N LYS A 398 -7.30 -18.98 -20.48
CA LYS A 398 -7.45 -20.22 -19.67
C LYS A 398 -7.63 -19.97 -18.17
N CYS A 399 -8.25 -18.86 -17.80
CA CYS A 399 -8.65 -18.55 -16.43
C CYS A 399 -10.18 -18.52 -16.32
N SER A 400 -10.70 -18.47 -15.08
CA SER A 400 -12.13 -18.33 -14.81
C SER A 400 -12.46 -17.06 -14.04
N VAL A 401 -13.72 -16.63 -14.07
CA VAL A 401 -14.20 -15.40 -13.43
C VAL A 401 -15.11 -15.73 -12.27
N VAL A 402 -14.79 -15.19 -11.09
CA VAL A 402 -15.61 -15.33 -9.87
C VAL A 402 -17.00 -14.72 -10.09
N LYS A 403 -18.03 -15.30 -9.47
CA LYS A 403 -19.44 -14.91 -9.68
C LYS A 403 -20.15 -14.38 -8.45
N SER A 404 -19.56 -14.57 -7.27
CA SER A 404 -20.17 -14.24 -5.98
C SER A 404 -19.96 -12.79 -5.56
N TYR A 405 -19.00 -12.11 -6.19
CA TYR A 405 -18.61 -10.72 -5.94
C TYR A 405 -18.64 -9.91 -7.24
N CYS A 406 -18.87 -8.60 -7.13
CA CYS A 406 -19.07 -7.71 -8.27
C CYS A 406 -18.62 -6.30 -7.94
N GLY A 407 -18.30 -5.51 -8.98
CA GLY A 407 -18.12 -4.07 -8.81
C GLY A 407 -19.40 -3.38 -8.34
N HIS A 408 -19.27 -2.15 -7.87
CA HIS A 408 -20.36 -1.42 -7.25
C HIS A 408 -20.33 0.07 -7.57
N GLY A 409 -21.49 0.72 -7.44
CA GLY A 409 -21.54 2.17 -7.30
C GLY A 409 -20.81 2.60 -6.04
N ILE A 410 -20.11 3.74 -6.11
CA ILE A 410 -19.35 4.29 -5.00
C ILE A 410 -19.43 5.81 -4.99
N GLY A 411 -19.37 6.39 -3.79
CA GLY A 411 -19.09 7.80 -3.59
C GLY A 411 -19.46 8.21 -2.17
N THR A 412 -20.62 8.83 -1.93
CA THR A 412 -21.04 9.11 -0.54
C THR A 412 -21.39 7.85 0.26
N LEU A 413 -21.62 6.73 -0.44
CA LEU A 413 -21.82 5.39 0.12
C LEU A 413 -20.62 4.53 -0.27
N PHE A 414 -20.26 3.55 0.56
CA PHE A 414 -19.16 2.64 0.26
C PHE A 414 -19.59 1.69 -0.87
N HIS A 415 -20.75 1.03 -0.70
CA HIS A 415 -21.35 0.19 -1.74
C HIS A 415 -22.79 0.61 -2.07
N CYS A 416 -23.04 0.98 -3.33
CA CYS A 416 -24.39 1.30 -3.81
C CYS A 416 -24.64 0.85 -5.26
N ALA A 417 -25.82 1.15 -5.80
CA ALA A 417 -26.11 0.84 -7.20
C ALA A 417 -25.22 1.66 -8.14
N PRO A 418 -24.76 1.10 -9.27
CA PRO A 418 -25.12 -0.22 -9.82
C PRO A 418 -24.28 -1.38 -9.27
N ASN A 419 -24.80 -2.61 -9.33
CA ASN A 419 -23.97 -3.82 -9.22
C ASN A 419 -23.37 -4.15 -10.60
N ILE A 420 -22.07 -4.44 -10.66
CA ILE A 420 -21.28 -4.67 -11.88
C ILE A 420 -20.68 -6.09 -11.89
N PRO A 421 -21.42 -7.13 -12.28
CA PRO A 421 -20.89 -8.48 -12.35
C PRO A 421 -19.83 -8.63 -13.46
N HIS A 422 -18.75 -9.33 -13.15
CA HIS A 422 -17.64 -9.53 -14.09
C HIS A 422 -17.81 -10.75 -15.01
N TYR A 423 -18.89 -11.54 -14.84
CA TYR A 423 -19.15 -12.74 -15.63
C TYR A 423 -20.16 -12.52 -16.77
N ALA A 424 -20.02 -13.29 -17.85
CA ALA A 424 -20.88 -13.24 -19.04
C ALA A 424 -22.33 -13.65 -18.73
N LYS A 425 -23.28 -13.17 -19.55
CA LYS A 425 -24.73 -13.44 -19.40
C LYS A 425 -25.30 -13.09 -18.02
N ASN A 426 -24.67 -12.15 -17.30
CA ASN A 426 -25.23 -11.59 -16.08
C ASN A 426 -26.49 -10.75 -16.39
N LYS A 427 -27.23 -10.41 -15.33
CA LYS A 427 -28.50 -9.68 -15.42
C LYS A 427 -28.42 -8.26 -14.83
N ALA A 428 -27.24 -7.65 -14.84
CA ALA A 428 -27.07 -6.29 -14.30
C ALA A 428 -28.01 -5.31 -15.02
N VAL A 429 -28.58 -4.41 -14.24
CA VAL A 429 -29.59 -3.44 -14.66
C VAL A 429 -28.93 -2.09 -14.90
N GLY A 430 -29.39 -1.37 -15.93
CA GLY A 430 -29.01 0.01 -16.18
C GLY A 430 -27.99 0.20 -17.30
N SER A 431 -27.84 1.45 -17.68
CA SER A 431 -26.84 1.94 -18.62
C SER A 431 -26.07 3.11 -18.03
N MET A 432 -24.83 3.26 -18.48
CA MET A 432 -23.91 4.28 -18.05
C MET A 432 -24.36 5.66 -18.55
N LYS A 433 -24.24 6.67 -17.69
CA LYS A 433 -24.44 8.08 -18.02
C LYS A 433 -23.29 8.88 -17.44
N GLU A 434 -22.97 10.00 -18.07
CA GLU A 434 -21.97 10.95 -17.57
C GLU A 434 -22.21 11.28 -16.09
N GLY A 435 -21.17 11.24 -15.27
CA GLY A 435 -21.23 11.49 -13.83
C GLY A 435 -21.61 10.27 -12.98
N HIS A 436 -21.91 9.10 -13.58
CA HIS A 436 -21.97 7.86 -12.82
C HIS A 436 -20.55 7.48 -12.33
N VAL A 437 -20.43 7.10 -11.07
CA VAL A 437 -19.19 6.69 -10.42
C VAL A 437 -19.35 5.27 -9.89
N PHE A 438 -18.45 4.37 -10.25
CA PHE A 438 -18.50 2.95 -9.89
C PHE A 438 -17.12 2.29 -9.99
N THR A 439 -17.03 1.06 -9.47
CA THR A 439 -15.83 0.21 -9.53
C THR A 439 -15.97 -0.86 -10.61
N ILE A 440 -14.83 -1.24 -11.20
CA ILE A 440 -14.66 -2.50 -11.93
C ILE A 440 -13.52 -3.22 -11.22
N GLU A 441 -13.75 -4.45 -10.76
CA GLU A 441 -12.86 -5.17 -9.82
C GLU A 441 -12.79 -6.69 -10.10
N PRO A 442 -12.49 -7.14 -11.33
CA PRO A 442 -12.59 -8.55 -11.69
C PRO A 442 -11.63 -9.43 -10.91
N MET A 443 -12.18 -10.39 -10.16
CA MET A 443 -11.44 -11.48 -9.54
C MET A 443 -11.34 -12.67 -10.53
N ILE A 444 -10.12 -13.03 -10.88
CA ILE A 444 -9.80 -14.07 -11.86
C ILE A 444 -9.06 -15.21 -11.18
N ASN A 445 -9.55 -16.44 -11.37
CA ASN A 445 -8.95 -17.64 -10.80
C ASN A 445 -8.15 -18.41 -11.85
N ALA A 446 -7.00 -18.98 -11.45
CA ALA A 446 -6.26 -19.95 -12.26
C ALA A 446 -7.03 -21.28 -12.41
N GLY A 447 -7.92 -21.56 -11.46
CA GLY A 447 -8.76 -22.74 -11.39
C GLY A 447 -10.22 -22.48 -11.76
N ASP A 448 -11.10 -23.12 -11.00
CA ASP A 448 -12.55 -22.94 -11.11
C ASP A 448 -13.02 -21.63 -10.47
N TRP A 449 -14.21 -21.15 -10.87
CA TRP A 449 -14.78 -19.87 -10.41
C TRP A 449 -15.41 -19.95 -9.02
N ARG A 450 -15.67 -21.18 -8.53
CA ARG A 450 -16.38 -21.42 -7.28
C ARG A 450 -15.54 -20.99 -6.08
N ASP A 451 -16.19 -20.28 -5.19
CA ASP A 451 -15.64 -19.81 -3.93
C ASP A 451 -16.24 -20.55 -2.71
N GLU A 452 -15.54 -20.46 -1.60
CA GLU A 452 -16.04 -20.76 -0.26
C GLU A 452 -15.54 -19.71 0.74
N THR A 453 -16.27 -19.50 1.84
CA THR A 453 -15.90 -18.51 2.87
C THR A 453 -15.37 -19.20 4.12
N TRP A 454 -14.26 -18.70 4.66
CA TRP A 454 -13.68 -19.19 5.92
C TRP A 454 -14.57 -18.91 7.15
N PRO A 455 -14.29 -19.56 8.30
CA PRO A 455 -15.04 -19.35 9.55
C PRO A 455 -14.98 -17.92 10.10
N ASP A 456 -14.00 -17.11 9.66
CA ASP A 456 -13.97 -15.67 9.95
C ASP A 456 -15.17 -14.92 9.36
N GLY A 457 -15.87 -15.50 8.39
CA GLY A 457 -17.04 -14.96 7.72
C GLY A 457 -16.75 -13.94 6.62
N TRP A 458 -15.47 -13.68 6.32
CA TRP A 458 -14.98 -12.66 5.41
C TRP A 458 -14.10 -13.24 4.30
N THR A 459 -13.05 -13.99 4.65
CA THR A 459 -12.03 -14.48 3.71
C THR A 459 -12.66 -15.43 2.71
N ALA A 460 -12.79 -14.99 1.46
CA ALA A 460 -13.29 -15.78 0.35
C ALA A 460 -12.13 -16.47 -0.35
N VAL A 461 -12.19 -17.78 -0.53
CA VAL A 461 -11.12 -18.56 -1.17
C VAL A 461 -11.65 -19.39 -2.33
N THR A 462 -10.77 -19.74 -3.26
CA THR A 462 -11.11 -20.69 -4.33
C THR A 462 -11.39 -22.07 -3.74
N ARG A 463 -12.44 -22.74 -4.23
CA ARG A 463 -12.84 -24.06 -3.72
C ARG A 463 -11.87 -25.18 -4.10
N ASP A 464 -11.02 -24.96 -5.10
CA ASP A 464 -10.01 -25.91 -5.55
C ASP A 464 -8.59 -25.59 -5.03
N GLY A 465 -8.46 -24.55 -4.17
CA GLY A 465 -7.19 -24.15 -3.57
C GLY A 465 -6.19 -23.54 -4.55
N LYS A 466 -6.60 -23.23 -5.79
CA LYS A 466 -5.75 -22.55 -6.77
C LYS A 466 -5.75 -21.04 -6.57
N ARG A 467 -4.72 -20.37 -7.10
CA ARG A 467 -4.52 -18.93 -6.94
C ARG A 467 -5.61 -18.09 -7.62
N SER A 468 -5.87 -16.92 -7.04
CA SER A 468 -6.74 -15.86 -7.55
C SER A 468 -5.98 -14.53 -7.62
N ALA A 469 -6.34 -13.66 -8.56
CA ALA A 469 -5.80 -12.30 -8.67
C ALA A 469 -6.92 -11.31 -8.99
N GLN A 470 -6.76 -10.08 -8.52
CA GLN A 470 -7.75 -9.00 -8.63
C GLN A 470 -7.04 -7.67 -8.83
N TYR A 471 -7.66 -6.81 -9.64
CA TYR A 471 -7.29 -5.42 -9.80
C TYR A 471 -8.57 -4.59 -9.87
N GLU A 472 -8.51 -3.37 -9.36
CA GLU A 472 -9.69 -2.52 -9.30
C GLU A 472 -9.38 -1.04 -9.51
N HIS A 473 -10.35 -0.37 -10.14
CA HIS A 473 -10.43 1.08 -10.12
C HIS A 473 -11.84 1.60 -9.83
N THR A 474 -11.92 2.62 -8.98
CA THR A 474 -12.98 3.63 -9.00
C THR A 474 -12.82 4.55 -10.22
N MET A 475 -13.90 4.70 -10.98
CA MET A 475 -13.93 5.52 -12.19
C MET A 475 -15.22 6.33 -12.31
N VAL A 476 -15.17 7.39 -13.12
CA VAL A 476 -16.33 8.21 -13.48
C VAL A 476 -16.57 8.19 -14.98
N VAL A 477 -17.81 8.05 -15.40
CA VAL A 477 -18.20 8.16 -16.81
C VAL A 477 -18.14 9.63 -17.23
N THR A 478 -17.41 9.95 -18.30
CA THR A 478 -17.35 11.30 -18.88
C THR A 478 -18.35 11.44 -20.04
N ALA A 479 -18.44 12.61 -20.67
CA ALA A 479 -19.32 12.85 -21.81
C ALA A 479 -19.03 11.91 -23.02
N ASP A 480 -17.81 11.43 -23.15
CA ASP A 480 -17.31 10.66 -24.30
C ASP A 480 -16.59 9.35 -23.93
N GLY A 481 -16.42 9.05 -22.64
CA GLY A 481 -15.70 7.86 -22.19
C GLY A 481 -15.69 7.71 -20.67
N VAL A 482 -14.50 7.58 -20.11
CA VAL A 482 -14.26 7.29 -18.69
C VAL A 482 -13.01 8.01 -18.19
N GLU A 483 -13.07 8.50 -16.97
CA GLU A 483 -11.91 8.96 -16.22
C GLU A 483 -11.67 8.00 -15.04
N ILE A 484 -10.45 7.47 -14.95
CA ILE A 484 -10.02 6.61 -13.85
C ILE A 484 -9.59 7.51 -12.69
N LEU A 485 -10.32 7.49 -11.58
CA LEU A 485 -10.09 8.38 -10.44
C LEU A 485 -8.98 7.87 -9.51
N THR A 486 -8.83 6.55 -9.40
CA THR A 486 -7.76 5.87 -8.63
C THR A 486 -6.58 5.44 -9.48
N ARG A 487 -6.42 6.10 -10.63
CA ARG A 487 -5.32 5.86 -11.57
C ARG A 487 -3.96 5.98 -10.89
N ARG A 488 -2.98 5.32 -11.47
CA ARG A 488 -1.61 5.37 -10.96
C ARG A 488 -1.03 6.78 -11.18
N ASN A 489 -0.15 7.18 -10.27
CA ASN A 489 0.64 8.39 -10.43
C ASN A 489 2.03 8.01 -10.98
N GLU A 490 2.80 9.00 -11.44
CA GLU A 490 4.20 8.80 -11.86
C GLU A 490 5.01 8.07 -10.78
N ASP A 491 4.71 8.37 -9.52
CA ASP A 491 5.38 7.78 -8.37
C ASP A 491 4.91 6.37 -8.01
N SER A 492 3.81 5.84 -8.56
CA SER A 492 3.24 4.57 -8.10
C SER A 492 4.21 3.39 -8.33
N PRO A 493 4.40 2.46 -7.37
CA PRO A 493 5.44 1.44 -7.44
C PRO A 493 5.23 0.48 -8.61
N ARG A 494 6.24 0.27 -9.47
CA ARG A 494 6.12 -0.67 -10.60
C ARG A 494 6.09 -2.11 -10.09
N VAL A 495 4.90 -2.64 -9.87
CA VAL A 495 4.64 -3.99 -9.33
C VAL A 495 4.10 -4.97 -10.35
N PHE A 496 4.00 -4.52 -11.59
CA PHE A 496 3.46 -5.29 -12.67
C PHE A 496 4.53 -6.14 -13.36
N PRO A 497 4.28 -7.45 -13.60
CA PRO A 497 5.23 -8.32 -14.29
C PRO A 497 5.30 -8.11 -15.80
N TRP A 498 4.63 -7.11 -16.38
CA TRP A 498 4.51 -6.92 -17.82
C TRP A 498 5.83 -6.46 -18.46
N THR A 499 6.15 -7.02 -19.63
CA THR A 499 7.09 -6.41 -20.59
C THR A 499 6.46 -5.21 -21.32
N GLU A 500 7.27 -4.39 -22.00
CA GLU A 500 6.76 -3.27 -22.82
C GLU A 500 5.80 -3.75 -23.92
N GLU A 501 6.13 -4.87 -24.59
CA GLU A 501 5.25 -5.49 -25.60
C GLU A 501 3.91 -5.91 -25.00
N GLU A 502 3.93 -6.51 -23.81
CA GLU A 502 2.69 -6.94 -23.14
C GLU A 502 1.85 -5.77 -22.61
N SER A 503 2.46 -4.59 -22.49
CA SER A 503 1.82 -3.35 -22.09
C SER A 503 1.15 -2.61 -23.25
N GLU A 504 1.37 -3.05 -24.50
CA GLU A 504 0.71 -2.47 -25.67
C GLU A 504 -0.82 -2.62 -25.57
N GLY A 505 -1.52 -1.51 -25.82
CA GLY A 505 -2.98 -1.47 -25.82
C GLY A 505 -3.65 -1.39 -24.44
N LEU A 506 -2.89 -1.32 -23.33
CA LEU A 506 -3.46 -1.00 -22.02
C LEU A 506 -3.92 0.47 -21.99
N VAL A 507 -4.97 0.76 -21.22
CA VAL A 507 -5.49 2.12 -21.04
C VAL A 507 -4.41 2.98 -20.36
N PRO A 508 -4.02 4.14 -20.91
CA PRO A 508 -2.98 4.96 -20.31
C PRO A 508 -3.32 5.40 -18.88
N GLY A 509 -2.38 5.20 -17.95
CA GLY A 509 -2.46 5.66 -16.55
C GLY A 509 -3.24 4.75 -15.60
N SER A 510 -3.87 3.67 -16.09
CA SER A 510 -4.41 2.62 -15.22
C SER A 510 -3.34 1.76 -14.56
#